data_AF-A0A6V7LI06-F1
#
_entry.id   AF-A0A6V7LI06-F1
#
_cell.length_a   1.000
_cell.length_b   1.000
_cell.length_c   1.000
_cell.angle_alpha   90.00
_cell.angle_beta   90.00
_cell.angle_gamma   90.00
#
_symmetry.space_group_name_H-M   'P 1'
#
loop_
_entity.id
_entity.type
_entity.pdbx_description
1 polymer ?
#
loop_
_entity_poly.entity_id
_entity_poly.type
_entity_poly.pdbx_seq_one_letter_code
_entity_poly.pdbx_strand_id
1 'polypeptide(L)'
;LGQSVSLAQTILKYPQGALLADRTSINYATFGARPIEEALEFEREDATDFLLEDGIKGAQRFVDGFGRHGKSTNITNVDRTGFRELKDDVV
;
A
#
# COMPACT_ATOMS: atom_id res chain seq x y z
N LEU A 1 -16.13 -11.30 -16.09
CA LEU A 1 -15.47 -11.90 -14.91
C LEU A 1 -13.95 -11.67 -14.86
N GLY A 2 -13.21 -11.69 -15.97
CA GLY A 2 -11.73 -11.62 -15.91
C GLY A 2 -11.12 -10.29 -15.44
N GLN A 3 -11.77 -9.15 -15.69
CA GLN A 3 -11.17 -7.84 -15.39
C GLN A 3 -11.08 -7.53 -13.89
N SER A 4 -12.13 -7.81 -13.11
CA SER A 4 -12.13 -7.59 -11.67
C SER A 4 -11.10 -8.48 -10.97
N VAL A 5 -10.96 -9.73 -11.40
CA VAL A 5 -9.95 -10.67 -10.88
C VAL A 5 -8.54 -10.18 -11.23
N SER A 6 -8.31 -9.73 -12.46
CA SER A 6 -7.02 -9.16 -12.89
C SER A 6 -6.65 -7.91 -12.09
N LEU A 7 -7.63 -7.03 -11.83
CA LEU A 7 -7.44 -5.86 -10.98
C LEU A 7 -7.08 -6.26 -9.54
N ALA A 8 -7.81 -7.19 -8.95
CA ALA A 8 -7.52 -7.69 -7.61
C ALA A 8 -6.10 -8.26 -7.51
N GLN A 9 -5.65 -9.03 -8.51
CA GLN A 9 -4.28 -9.53 -8.58
C GLN A 9 -3.24 -8.40 -8.71
N THR A 10 -3.59 -7.33 -9.40
CA THR A 10 -2.73 -6.14 -9.54
C THR A 10 -2.64 -5.33 -8.24
N ILE A 11 -3.65 -5.38 -7.37
CA ILE A 11 -3.63 -4.74 -6.05
C ILE A 11 -2.83 -5.58 -5.06
N LEU A 12 -3.01 -6.90 -5.07
CA LEU A 12 -2.37 -7.84 -4.12
C LEU A 12 -0.83 -7.83 -4.16
N LYS A 13 -0.22 -7.41 -5.28
CA LYS A 13 1.25 -7.39 -5.40
C LYS A 13 1.91 -6.22 -4.68
N TYR A 14 1.17 -5.24 -4.17
CA TYR A 14 1.73 -4.10 -3.44
C TYR A 14 1.73 -4.35 -1.92
N PRO A 15 2.51 -3.59 -1.12
CA PRO A 15 2.45 -3.69 0.34
C PRO A 15 1.02 -3.38 0.83
N GLN A 16 0.39 -4.34 1.50
CA GLN A 16 -1.02 -4.21 1.87
C GLN A 16 -1.23 -3.18 2.98
N GLY A 17 -0.30 -3.07 3.94
CA GLY A 17 -0.34 -2.02 4.96
C GLY A 17 -0.35 -0.61 4.36
N ALA A 18 0.50 -0.35 3.37
CA ALA A 18 0.52 0.93 2.65
C ALA A 18 -0.80 1.22 1.95
N LEU A 19 -1.32 0.26 1.17
CA LEU A 19 -2.59 0.45 0.48
C LEU A 19 -3.77 0.67 1.44
N LEU A 20 -3.75 0.03 2.62
CA LEU A 20 -4.81 0.19 3.61
C LEU A 20 -4.74 1.54 4.32
N ALA A 21 -3.54 2.02 4.65
CA ALA A 21 -3.31 3.36 5.19
C ALA A 21 -3.75 4.44 4.18
N ASP A 22 -3.28 4.34 2.94
CA ASP A 22 -3.67 5.26 1.85
C ASP A 22 -5.19 5.28 1.65
N ARG A 23 -5.84 4.11 1.69
CA ARG A 23 -7.30 4.02 1.57
C ARG A 23 -8.01 4.69 2.73
N THR A 24 -7.52 4.53 3.96
CA THR A 24 -8.08 5.17 5.15
C THR A 24 -7.94 6.69 5.05
N SER A 25 -6.74 7.16 4.71
CA SER A 25 -6.43 8.58 4.48
C SER A 25 -7.30 9.20 3.38
N ILE A 26 -7.46 8.55 2.23
CA ILE A 26 -8.34 9.03 1.15
C ILE A 26 -9.80 9.13 1.59
N ASN A 27 -10.32 8.13 2.31
CA ASN A 27 -11.70 8.16 2.80
C ASN A 27 -11.91 9.32 3.76
N TYR A 28 -10.97 9.56 4.66
CA TYR A 28 -11.02 10.69 5.58
C TYR A 28 -10.95 12.03 4.83
N ALA A 29 -10.00 12.19 3.92
CA ALA A 29 -9.86 13.40 3.11
C ALA A 29 -11.09 13.71 2.25
N THR A 30 -11.75 12.68 1.72
CA THR A 30 -12.91 12.84 0.81
C THR A 30 -14.20 13.15 1.56
N PHE A 31 -14.43 12.52 2.72
CA PHE A 31 -15.74 12.54 3.39
C PHE A 31 -15.73 13.14 4.79
N GLY A 32 -14.56 13.29 5.42
CA GLY A 32 -14.43 13.72 6.83
C GLY A 32 -13.77 15.08 7.02
N ALA A 33 -12.69 15.37 6.30
CA ALA A 33 -11.91 16.58 6.48
C ALA A 33 -12.65 17.83 5.95
N ARG A 34 -12.51 18.97 6.65
CA ARG A 34 -13.07 20.25 6.22
C ARG A 34 -12.03 21.13 5.51
N PRO A 35 -10.87 21.41 6.11
CA PRO A 35 -9.73 22.00 5.42
C PRO A 35 -8.72 20.93 4.99
N ILE A 36 -7.88 21.27 4.00
CA ILE A 36 -6.84 20.35 3.49
C ILE A 36 -5.79 20.04 4.55
N GLU A 37 -5.52 20.99 5.44
CA GLU A 37 -4.55 20.85 6.53
C GLU A 37 -4.93 19.71 7.48
N GLU A 38 -6.23 19.54 7.76
CA GLU A 38 -6.74 18.46 8.61
C GLU A 38 -6.55 17.09 7.92
N ALA A 39 -6.77 17.01 6.60
CA ALA A 39 -6.52 15.79 5.84
C ALA A 39 -5.03 15.40 5.82
N LEU A 40 -4.13 16.38 5.66
CA LEU A 40 -2.69 16.16 5.68
C LEU A 40 -2.17 15.76 7.07
N GLU A 41 -2.73 16.35 8.13
CA GLU A 41 -2.40 15.98 9.51
C GLU A 41 -2.82 14.54 9.81
N PHE A 42 -4.01 14.13 9.36
CA PHE A 42 -4.46 12.75 9.45
C PHE A 42 -3.57 11.78 8.67
N GLU A 43 -3.22 12.09 7.42
CA GLU A 43 -2.31 11.25 6.61
C GLU A 43 -0.95 11.07 7.30
N ARG A 44 -0.42 12.14 7.90
CA ARG A 44 0.83 12.09 8.67
C ARG A 44 0.71 11.19 9.90
N GLU A 45 -0.41 11.22 10.61
CA GLU A 45 -0.63 10.43 11.82
C GLU A 45 -0.90 8.94 11.53
N ASP A 46 -1.53 8.65 10.39
CA ASP A 46 -1.78 7.27 9.92
C ASP A 46 -0.51 6.59 9.36
N ALA A 47 0.55 7.37 9.12
CA ALA A 47 1.87 6.87 8.70
C ALA A 47 2.64 6.24 9.88
N THR A 48 2.34 4.96 10.15
CA THR A 48 2.97 4.18 11.23
C THR A 48 4.42 3.76 10.92
N ASP A 49 5.18 3.36 11.96
CA ASP A 49 6.56 2.86 11.81
C ASP A 49 6.66 1.66 10.86
N PHE A 50 5.64 0.79 10.83
CA PHE A 50 5.56 -0.33 9.90
C PHE A 50 5.55 0.15 8.44
N LEU A 51 4.78 1.19 8.14
CA LEU A 51 4.71 1.79 6.81
C LEU A 51 6.07 2.36 6.38
N LEU A 52 6.77 2.98 7.33
CA LEU A 52 8.10 3.54 7.10
C LEU A 52 9.14 2.45 6.83
N GLU A 53 9.10 1.31 7.54
CA GLU A 53 10.02 0.19 7.30
C GLU A 53 9.85 -0.40 5.89
N ASP A 54 8.61 -0.61 5.45
CA ASP A 54 8.31 -1.06 4.10
C ASP A 54 8.68 -0.01 3.04
N GLY A 55 8.50 1.27 3.36
CA GLY A 55 8.96 2.38 2.55
C GLY A 55 10.48 2.36 2.32
N ILE A 56 11.27 2.12 3.38
CA ILE A 56 12.74 2.01 3.29
C ILE A 56 13.15 0.84 2.41
N LYS A 57 12.53 -0.34 2.58
CA LYS A 57 12.78 -1.53 1.74
C LYS A 57 12.45 -1.24 0.27
N GLY A 58 11.33 -0.57 0.01
CA GLY A 58 10.91 -0.15 -1.32
C GLY A 58 11.89 0.84 -1.96
N ALA A 59 12.33 1.84 -1.19
CA ALA A 59 13.31 2.83 -1.61
C ALA A 59 14.65 2.18 -1.97
N GLN A 60 15.15 1.25 -1.15
CA GLN A 60 16.37 0.50 -1.45
C GLN A 60 16.26 -0.26 -2.77
N ARG A 61 15.15 -0.98 -2.98
CA ARG A 61 14.92 -1.68 -4.26
C ARG A 61 14.89 -0.75 -5.46
N PHE A 62 14.33 0.45 -5.31
CA PHE A 62 14.34 1.46 -6.36
C PHE A 62 15.75 1.98 -6.67
N VAL A 63 16.58 2.15 -5.64
CA VAL A 63 18.02 2.45 -5.79
C VAL A 63 18.74 1.32 -6.52
N ASP A 64 18.37 0.07 -6.26
CA ASP A 64 18.92 -1.13 -6.94
C ASP A 64 18.40 -1.30 -8.38
N GLY A 65 17.54 -0.39 -8.87
CA GLY A 65 17.08 -0.33 -10.26
C GLY A 65 15.70 -0.94 -10.51
N PHE A 66 15.05 -1.50 -9.49
CA PHE A 66 13.66 -1.95 -9.59
C PHE A 66 12.72 -0.76 -9.85
N GLY A 67 11.69 -0.92 -10.68
CA GLY A 67 10.70 0.14 -10.94
C GLY A 67 11.11 1.26 -11.91
N ARG A 68 12.41 1.47 -12.18
CA ARG A 68 12.90 2.59 -13.03
C ARG A 68 12.39 2.60 -14.48
N HIS A 69 12.01 1.43 -14.99
CA HIS A 69 11.51 1.26 -16.36
C HIS A 69 10.01 0.92 -16.37
N GLY A 70 9.26 1.28 -15.31
CA GLY A 70 7.84 0.94 -15.17
C GLY A 70 7.57 -0.53 -14.80
N LYS A 71 8.62 -1.31 -14.53
CA LYS A 71 8.48 -2.72 -14.12
C LYS A 71 7.93 -2.81 -12.69
N SER A 72 6.71 -3.31 -12.56
CA SER A 72 5.99 -3.48 -11.29
C SER A 72 5.65 -4.95 -10.99
N THR A 73 6.49 -5.88 -11.45
CA THR A 73 6.33 -7.33 -11.23
C THR A 73 7.07 -7.75 -9.96
N ASN A 74 6.50 -8.66 -9.16
CA ASN A 74 7.12 -9.20 -7.94
C ASN A 74 7.49 -8.12 -6.90
N ILE A 75 6.57 -7.18 -6.65
CA ILE A 75 6.74 -6.15 -5.61
C ILE A 75 6.63 -6.81 -4.22
N THR A 76 5.61 -7.61 -3.97
CA THR A 76 5.54 -8.48 -2.79
C THR A 76 5.55 -9.96 -3.21
N ASN A 77 6.00 -10.83 -2.29
CA ASN A 77 5.85 -12.27 -2.46
C ASN A 77 4.41 -12.64 -2.10
N VAL A 78 3.60 -12.90 -3.13
CA VAL A 78 2.23 -13.39 -2.94
C VAL A 78 2.28 -14.90 -2.85
N ASP A 79 2.16 -15.43 -1.63
CA ASP A 79 1.90 -16.86 -1.45
C ASP A 79 0.51 -17.20 -1.97
N ARG A 80 0.44 -18.17 -2.87
CA ARG A 80 -0.79 -18.66 -3.51
C ARG A 80 -1.20 -20.04 -3.01
N THR A 81 -0.42 -20.60 -2.08
CA THR A 81 -0.59 -21.96 -1.57
C THR A 81 -1.34 -22.00 -0.25
N GLY A 82 -1.32 -20.90 0.52
CA GLY A 82 -2.07 -20.72 1.76
C GLY A 82 -3.14 -19.63 1.70
N PHE A 83 -4.09 -19.68 2.62
CA PHE A 83 -4.96 -18.55 2.94
C PHE A 83 -4.23 -17.67 3.95
N ARG A 84 -4.08 -16.39 3.62
CA ARG A 84 -3.48 -15.37 4.49
C ARG A 84 -4.56 -14.41 4.95
N GLU A 85 -4.61 -14.11 6.25
CA GLU A 85 -5.52 -13.09 6.75
C GLU A 85 -4.89 -11.71 6.57
N LEU A 86 -5.68 -10.72 6.16
CA LEU A 86 -5.19 -9.34 5.99
C LEU A 86 -4.65 -8.75 7.29
N LYS A 87 -5.08 -9.26 8.46
CA LYS A 87 -4.57 -8.82 9.77
C LYS A 87 -3.06 -9.07 9.91
N ASP A 88 -2.52 -10.06 9.21
CA ASP A 88 -1.10 -10.41 9.26
C ASP A 88 -0.19 -9.38 8.56
N ASP A 89 -0.77 -8.39 7.86
CA ASP A 89 -0.06 -7.32 7.14
C ASP A 89 -0.15 -5.94 7.84
N VAL A 90 -0.85 -5.85 8.97
CA VAL A 90 -1.22 -4.57 9.62
C VAL A 90 -0.97 -4.59 11.14
N VAL A 91 -0.22 -5.57 11.64
CA VAL A 91 0.18 -5.69 13.06
C VAL A 91 1.63 -5.28 13.23
#